data_AF-A0A3D2FTW5-F1
#
_entry.id   AF-A0A3D2FTW5-F1
#
_cell.length_a   1.000
_cell.length_b   1.000
_cell.length_c   1.000
_cell.angle_alpha   90.00
_cell.angle_beta   90.00
_cell.angle_gamma   90.00
#
_symmetry.space_group_name_H-M   'P 1'
#
loop_
_entity.id
_entity.type
_entity.pdbx_description
1 polymer ?
#
loop_
_entity_poly.entity_id
_entity_poly.type
_entity_poly.pdbx_seq_one_letter_code
_entity_poly.pdbx_strand_id
1 'polypeptide(L)'
;MKLSNYLPKTLFGRMLSIILVPMILVQVITVFIFYERHWDTVTRHMATQLAADISLLADRTGRSPDAATIEMVQETGWTYFSFPIQFDEGAVWQQPAVGPPHSYAEERLRKELSDRLEGEWIINLDSDPSLIYVDLQLDNGVMRIYA
;
A
#
# COMPACT_ATOMS: atom_id res chain seq x y z
N MET A 1 7.05 -44.41 8.99
CA MET A 1 8.22 -44.10 9.84
C MET A 1 7.75 -43.96 11.30
N LYS A 2 8.40 -44.63 12.27
CA LYS A 2 8.01 -44.55 13.70
C LYS A 2 8.52 -43.23 14.32
N LEU A 3 7.63 -42.50 15.01
CA LEU A 3 7.92 -41.24 15.70
C LEU A 3 9.03 -41.35 16.77
N SER A 4 9.30 -42.58 17.25
CA SER A 4 10.35 -42.90 18.23
C SER A 4 11.77 -42.58 17.77
N ASN A 5 11.99 -42.34 16.47
CA ASN A 5 13.32 -41.99 15.95
C ASN A 5 13.67 -40.50 16.07
N TYR A 6 12.68 -39.63 16.28
CA TYR A 6 12.87 -38.17 16.40
C TYR A 6 12.93 -37.68 17.85
N LEU A 7 12.64 -38.56 18.83
CA LEU A 7 12.73 -38.23 20.24
C LEU A 7 14.16 -38.47 20.78
N PRO A 8 14.68 -37.58 21.63
CA PRO A 8 16.01 -37.74 22.20
C PRO A 8 16.10 -39.03 23.00
N LYS A 9 17.04 -39.90 22.62
CA LYS A 9 17.23 -41.23 23.22
C LYS A 9 18.04 -41.18 24.52
N THR A 10 18.80 -40.10 24.76
CA THR A 10 19.62 -39.91 25.96
C THR A 10 18.87 -39.13 27.05
N LEU A 11 19.15 -39.42 28.33
CA LEU A 11 18.55 -38.69 29.45
C LEU A 11 18.84 -37.18 29.39
N PHE A 12 20.06 -36.80 28.99
CA PHE A 12 20.45 -35.40 28.79
C PHE A 12 19.64 -34.72 27.69
N GLY A 13 19.47 -35.38 26.53
CA GLY A 13 18.65 -34.85 25.45
C GLY A 13 17.19 -34.67 25.85
N ARG A 14 16.62 -35.62 26.62
CA ARG A 14 15.25 -35.49 27.16
C ARG A 14 15.10 -34.29 28.09
N MET A 15 16.02 -34.10 29.03
CA MET A 15 16.00 -32.94 29.94
C MET A 15 16.12 -31.62 29.18
N LEU A 16 17.05 -31.53 28.23
CA LEU A 16 17.24 -30.34 27.43
C LEU A 16 16.01 -30.03 26.57
N SER A 17 15.41 -31.03 25.92
CA SER A 17 14.22 -30.83 25.09
C SER A 17 13.01 -30.37 25.88
N ILE A 18 12.81 -30.83 27.12
CA ILE A 18 11.70 -30.37 27.96
C ILE A 18 11.76 -28.87 28.22
N ILE A 19 12.98 -28.29 28.29
CA ILE A 19 13.17 -26.86 28.54
C ILE A 19 13.21 -26.08 27.21
N LEU A 20 14.00 -26.56 26.25
CA LEU A 20 14.30 -25.84 25.01
C LEU A 20 13.12 -25.83 24.03
N VAL A 21 12.38 -26.94 23.92
CA VAL A 21 11.24 -27.03 23.00
C VAL A 21 10.14 -26.02 23.33
N PRO A 22 9.62 -25.91 24.57
CA PRO A 22 8.59 -24.92 24.87
C PRO A 22 9.12 -23.49 24.76
N MET A 23 10.40 -23.25 25.07
CA MET A 23 11.03 -21.94 24.89
C MET A 23 11.04 -21.53 23.41
N ILE A 24 11.51 -22.40 22.52
CA ILE A 24 11.53 -22.14 21.07
C ILE A 24 10.11 -22.00 20.53
N LEU A 25 9.18 -22.84 20.97
CA LEU A 25 7.79 -22.79 20.54
C LEU A 25 7.17 -21.43 20.86
N VAL A 26 7.31 -20.96 22.11
CA VAL A 26 6.84 -19.62 22.51
C VAL A 26 7.54 -18.53 21.70
N GLN A 27 8.85 -18.66 21.46
CA GLN A 27 9.60 -17.68 20.69
C GLN A 27 9.10 -17.55 19.25
N VAL A 28 8.85 -18.67 18.55
CA VAL A 28 8.33 -18.67 17.18
C VAL A 28 6.92 -18.07 17.12
N ILE A 29 6.03 -18.47 18.03
CA ILE A 29 4.66 -17.93 18.09
C ILE A 29 4.70 -16.42 18.37
N THR A 30 5.56 -15.99 19.29
CA THR A 30 5.71 -14.57 19.64
C THR A 30 6.21 -13.76 18.44
N VAL A 31 7.25 -14.24 17.76
CA VAL A 31 7.78 -13.57 16.56
C VAL A 31 6.72 -13.49 15.47
N PHE A 32 5.97 -14.58 15.25
CA PHE A 32 4.90 -14.61 14.25
C PHE A 32 3.82 -13.57 14.52
N ILE A 33 3.25 -13.54 15.74
CA ILE A 33 2.23 -12.57 16.13
C ILE A 33 2.75 -11.14 16.06
N PHE A 34 3.99 -10.92 16.53
CA PHE A 34 4.59 -9.59 16.50
C PHE A 34 4.79 -9.10 15.07
N TYR A 35 5.27 -9.96 14.17
CA TYR A 35 5.43 -9.65 12.76
C TYR A 35 4.07 -9.26 12.17
N GLU A 36 3.07 -10.15 12.22
CA GLU A 36 1.73 -9.90 11.68
C GLU A 36 1.15 -8.55 12.15
N ARG A 37 1.14 -8.31 13.46
CA ARG A 37 0.64 -7.05 14.03
C ARG A 37 1.48 -5.82 13.64
N HIS A 38 2.79 -5.99 13.52
CA HIS A 38 3.68 -4.90 13.11
C HIS A 38 3.43 -4.51 11.65
N TRP A 39 3.30 -5.50 10.76
CA TRP A 39 2.98 -5.24 9.34
C TRP A 39 1.64 -4.54 9.19
N ASP A 40 0.60 -4.95 9.93
CA ASP A 40 -0.69 -4.24 9.89
C ASP A 40 -0.58 -2.76 10.24
N THR A 41 0.32 -2.42 11.17
CA THR A 41 0.54 -1.04 11.61
C THR A 41 1.37 -0.26 10.60
N VAL A 42 2.46 -0.85 10.10
CA VAL A 42 3.34 -0.24 9.09
C VAL A 42 2.56 0.00 7.80
N THR A 43 1.85 -1.00 7.29
CA THR A 43 1.00 -0.90 6.10
C THR A 43 -0.04 0.19 6.25
N ARG A 44 -0.72 0.26 7.41
CA ARG A 44 -1.70 1.32 7.66
C ARG A 44 -1.04 2.70 7.59
N HIS A 45 0.12 2.86 8.22
CA HIS A 45 0.83 4.14 8.22
C HIS A 45 1.29 4.54 6.82
N MET A 46 1.86 3.60 6.05
CA MET A 46 2.29 3.87 4.67
C MET A 46 1.10 4.23 3.76
N ALA A 47 -0.02 3.51 3.88
CA ALA A 47 -1.23 3.82 3.14
C ALA A 47 -1.79 5.21 3.50
N THR A 48 -1.79 5.58 4.79
CA THR A 48 -2.20 6.91 5.24
C THR A 48 -1.26 8.01 4.73
N GLN A 49 0.06 7.78 4.74
CA GLN A 49 1.05 8.74 4.23
C GLN A 49 0.93 8.91 2.71
N LEU A 50 0.91 7.81 1.96
CA LEU A 50 0.76 7.84 0.51
C LEU A 50 -0.55 8.53 0.08
N ALA A 51 -1.66 8.22 0.75
CA ALA A 51 -2.92 8.91 0.49
C ALA A 51 -2.84 10.42 0.78
N ALA A 52 -2.12 10.82 1.83
CA ALA A 52 -1.92 12.22 2.16
C ALA A 52 -1.09 12.94 1.07
N ASP A 53 0.00 12.33 0.61
CA ASP A 53 0.87 12.89 -0.43
C ASP A 53 0.12 13.04 -1.77
N ILE A 54 -0.64 12.03 -2.17
CA ILE A 54 -1.48 12.08 -3.37
C ILE A 54 -2.57 13.16 -3.21
N SER A 55 -3.22 13.23 -2.04
CA SER A 55 -4.25 14.24 -1.79
C SER A 55 -3.71 15.67 -1.82
N LEU A 56 -2.46 15.87 -1.39
CA LEU A 56 -1.79 17.17 -1.46
C LEU A 56 -1.56 17.60 -2.91
N LEU A 57 -1.11 16.68 -3.77
CA LEU A 57 -0.92 16.96 -5.20
C LEU A 57 -2.27 17.21 -5.89
N ALA A 58 -3.30 16.44 -5.55
CA ALA A 58 -4.65 16.62 -6.07
C ALA A 58 -5.25 17.99 -5.65
N ASP A 59 -5.13 18.35 -4.38
CA ASP A 59 -5.62 19.64 -3.85
C ASP A 59 -4.90 20.83 -4.49
N ARG A 60 -3.57 20.74 -4.66
CA ARG A 60 -2.76 21.74 -5.36
C ARG A 60 -3.15 21.90 -6.84
N THR A 61 -3.61 20.83 -7.47
CA THR A 61 -4.08 20.88 -8.86
C THR A 61 -5.42 21.62 -8.96
N GLY A 62 -6.33 21.39 -8.02
CA GLY A 62 -7.71 21.87 -8.13
C GLY A 62 -8.49 21.17 -9.25
N ARG A 63 -9.75 21.58 -9.49
CA ARG A 63 -10.64 20.92 -10.47
C ARG A 63 -10.40 21.32 -11.93
N SER A 64 -9.92 22.54 -12.17
CA SER A 64 -9.67 23.08 -13.51
C SER A 64 -8.30 23.78 -13.54
N PRO A 65 -7.20 23.01 -13.48
CA PRO A 65 -5.86 23.58 -13.50
C PRO A 65 -5.55 24.28 -14.83
N ASP A 66 -4.80 25.38 -14.78
CA ASP A 66 -4.19 25.97 -15.97
C ASP A 66 -2.84 25.30 -16.29
N ALA A 67 -2.26 25.60 -17.46
CA ALA A 67 -1.01 25.01 -17.90
C ALA A 67 0.16 25.26 -16.90
N ALA A 68 0.18 26.43 -16.26
CA ALA A 68 1.20 26.79 -15.27
C ALA A 68 1.06 25.96 -13.99
N THR A 69 -0.18 25.69 -13.54
CA THR A 69 -0.46 24.84 -12.39
C THR A 69 -0.07 23.40 -12.66
N ILE A 70 -0.36 22.88 -13.87
CA ILE A 70 0.02 21.52 -14.27
C ILE A 70 1.53 21.36 -14.22
N GLU A 71 2.29 22.27 -14.82
CA GLU A 71 3.76 22.22 -14.84
C GLU A 71 4.33 22.28 -13.41
N MET A 72 3.79 23.17 -12.56
CA MET A 72 4.19 23.29 -11.15
C MET A 72 3.94 21.99 -10.37
N VAL A 73 2.77 21.37 -10.55
CA VAL A 73 2.39 20.13 -9.88
C VAL A 73 3.26 18.97 -10.37
N GLN A 74 3.56 18.89 -11.67
CA GLN A 74 4.47 17.89 -12.23
C GLN A 74 5.89 18.01 -11.67
N GLU A 75 6.43 19.23 -11.59
CA GLU A 75 7.75 19.49 -11.01
C GLU A 75 7.78 19.14 -9.52
N THR A 76 6.73 19.53 -8.79
CA THR A 76 6.59 19.25 -7.35
C THR A 76 6.50 17.74 -7.09
N GLY A 77 5.66 17.04 -7.86
CA GLY A 77 5.47 15.59 -7.81
C GLY A 77 6.79 14.85 -8.02
N TRP A 78 7.52 15.21 -9.07
CA TRP A 78 8.81 14.59 -9.38
C TRP A 78 9.88 14.89 -8.32
N THR A 79 10.00 16.15 -7.89
CA THR A 79 11.11 16.60 -7.03
C THR A 79 10.97 16.12 -5.59
N TYR A 80 9.75 16.18 -5.03
CA TYR A 80 9.53 15.91 -3.60
C TYR A 80 9.04 14.48 -3.34
N PHE A 81 8.26 13.92 -4.26
CA PHE A 81 7.60 12.63 -4.06
C PHE A 81 8.14 11.54 -4.98
N SER A 82 8.94 11.89 -6.00
CA SER A 82 9.31 10.98 -7.09
C SER A 82 8.10 10.39 -7.80
N PHE A 83 7.00 11.15 -7.85
CA PHE A 83 5.77 10.75 -8.54
C PHE A 83 5.73 11.40 -9.92
N PRO A 84 5.92 10.63 -11.01
CA PRO A 84 5.55 11.10 -12.33
C PRO A 84 4.06 11.47 -12.33
N ILE A 85 3.72 12.62 -12.93
CA ILE A 85 2.33 13.04 -13.09
C ILE A 85 2.11 13.29 -14.58
N GLN A 86 1.10 12.64 -15.12
CA GLN A 86 0.64 12.83 -16.49
C GLN A 86 -0.72 13.51 -16.46
N PHE A 87 -0.90 14.51 -17.32
CA PHE A 87 -2.19 15.17 -17.51
C PHE A 87 -2.62 15.04 -18.97
N ASP A 88 -3.76 14.42 -19.18
CA ASP A 88 -4.35 14.22 -20.50
C ASP A 88 -5.52 15.20 -20.68
N GLU A 89 -5.24 16.34 -21.33
CA GLU A 89 -6.22 17.41 -21.58
C GLU A 89 -7.37 16.92 -22.49
N GLY A 90 -8.62 17.18 -22.08
CA GLY A 90 -9.80 16.79 -22.84
C GLY A 90 -10.04 15.26 -22.90
N ALA A 91 -9.28 14.47 -22.16
CA ALA A 91 -9.53 13.04 -22.05
C ALA A 91 -10.89 12.79 -21.41
N VAL A 92 -11.66 11.89 -22.02
CA VAL A 92 -12.96 11.48 -21.48
C VAL A 92 -12.69 10.52 -20.33
N TRP A 93 -13.25 10.83 -19.17
CA TRP A 93 -13.21 9.93 -18.02
C TRP A 93 -13.83 8.57 -18.38
N GLN A 94 -13.00 7.53 -18.35
CA GLN A 94 -13.44 6.16 -18.43
C GLN A 94 -13.30 5.59 -17.04
N GLN A 95 -14.40 5.10 -16.47
CA GLN A 95 -14.37 4.40 -15.20
C GLN A 95 -14.11 2.90 -15.48
N PRO A 96 -12.86 2.41 -15.47
CA PRO A 96 -12.60 0.98 -15.52
C PRO A 96 -13.33 0.28 -14.37
N ALA A 97 -13.73 -0.96 -14.62
CA ALA A 97 -14.32 -1.81 -13.60
C ALA A 97 -13.27 -2.14 -12.54
N VAL A 98 -13.26 -1.36 -11.46
CA VAL A 98 -12.35 -1.60 -10.34
C VAL A 98 -12.91 -2.73 -9.49
N GLY A 99 -12.16 -3.82 -9.37
CA GLY A 99 -12.53 -4.94 -8.51
C GLY A 99 -12.51 -4.59 -7.01
N PRO A 100 -13.04 -5.49 -6.15
CA PRO A 100 -12.83 -5.38 -4.71
C PRO A 100 -11.32 -5.43 -4.39
N PRO A 101 -10.87 -4.77 -3.32
CA PRO A 101 -9.45 -4.78 -2.95
C PRO A 101 -8.96 -6.20 -2.70
N HIS A 102 -7.77 -6.51 -3.20
CA HIS A 102 -7.15 -7.83 -3.08
C HIS A 102 -6.26 -7.96 -1.83
N SER A 103 -5.90 -6.84 -1.20
CA SER A 103 -5.06 -6.80 0.00
C SER A 103 -5.57 -5.80 1.04
N TYR A 104 -5.21 -6.03 2.30
CA TYR A 104 -5.47 -5.08 3.39
C TYR A 104 -4.79 -3.72 3.17
N ALA A 105 -3.61 -3.72 2.53
CA ALA A 105 -2.90 -2.48 2.16
C ALA A 105 -3.73 -1.63 1.20
N GLU A 106 -4.23 -2.27 0.15
CA GLU A 106 -5.08 -1.64 -0.86
C GLU A 106 -6.40 -1.16 -0.26
N GLU A 107 -7.06 -2.00 0.55
CA GLU A 107 -8.28 -1.60 1.24
C GLU A 107 -8.05 -0.35 2.10
N ARG A 108 -6.93 -0.31 2.83
CA ARG A 108 -6.61 0.85 3.66
C ARG A 108 -6.31 2.08 2.82
N LEU A 109 -5.54 1.95 1.74
CA LEU A 109 -5.22 3.06 0.84
C LEU A 109 -6.47 3.62 0.17
N ARG A 110 -7.33 2.76 -0.38
CA ARG A 110 -8.61 3.15 -0.98
C ARG A 110 -9.49 3.91 0.01
N LYS A 111 -9.56 3.45 1.26
CA LYS A 111 -10.30 4.13 2.33
C LYS A 111 -9.71 5.51 2.66
N GLU A 112 -8.39 5.60 2.80
CA GLU A 112 -7.72 6.87 3.13
C GLU A 112 -7.82 7.88 1.98
N LEU A 113 -7.81 7.42 0.73
CA LEU A 113 -8.06 8.23 -0.46
C LEU A 113 -9.52 8.66 -0.53
N SER A 114 -10.49 7.76 -0.29
CA SER A 114 -11.92 8.12 -0.30
C SER A 114 -12.28 9.18 0.75
N ASP A 115 -11.57 9.18 1.88
CA ASP A 115 -11.80 10.13 2.97
C ASP A 115 -11.19 11.53 2.68
N ARG A 116 -10.27 11.65 1.71
CA ARG A 116 -9.52 12.88 1.41
C ARG A 116 -9.78 13.48 0.03
N LEU A 117 -9.93 12.63 -0.98
CA LEU A 117 -10.13 13.07 -2.36
C LEU A 117 -11.61 13.37 -2.61
N GLU A 118 -11.88 14.56 -3.13
CA GLU A 118 -13.20 14.92 -3.64
C GLU A 118 -13.29 14.63 -5.14
N GLY A 119 -14.42 14.08 -5.59
CA GLY A 119 -14.68 13.80 -7.00
C GLY A 119 -14.51 12.33 -7.39
N GLU A 120 -14.50 12.06 -8.70
CA GLU A 120 -14.27 10.71 -9.19
C GLU A 120 -12.77 10.44 -9.32
N TRP A 121 -12.33 9.36 -8.69
CA TRP A 121 -10.96 8.89 -8.74
C TRP A 121 -10.94 7.38 -8.80
N ILE A 122 -9.86 6.83 -9.34
CA ILE A 122 -9.63 5.40 -9.49
C ILE A 122 -8.20 5.08 -9.13
N ILE A 123 -8.00 3.92 -8.51
CA ILE A 123 -6.67 3.39 -8.23
C ILE A 123 -6.52 2.04 -8.91
N ASN A 124 -5.35 1.78 -9.47
CA ASN A 124 -5.01 0.50 -10.06
C ASN A 124 -3.68 0.00 -9.48
N LEU A 125 -3.74 -1.19 -8.88
CA LEU A 125 -2.59 -1.92 -8.35
C LEU A 125 -2.42 -3.29 -9.03
N ASP A 126 -3.36 -3.64 -9.92
CA ASP A 126 -3.45 -4.98 -10.52
C ASP A 126 -2.65 -5.09 -11.82
N SER A 127 -2.49 -3.97 -12.53
CA SER A 127 -1.90 -3.97 -13.88
C SER A 127 -0.39 -4.15 -13.85
N ASP A 128 0.28 -3.58 -12.84
CA ASP A 128 1.72 -3.70 -12.63
C ASP A 128 2.00 -3.91 -11.13
N PRO A 129 2.71 -4.99 -10.74
CA PRO A 129 2.99 -5.27 -9.33
C PRO A 129 3.98 -4.28 -8.69
N SER A 130 4.65 -3.44 -9.48
CA SER A 130 5.65 -2.48 -9.04
C SER A 130 5.22 -1.03 -9.09
N LEU A 131 4.05 -0.73 -9.67
CA LEU A 131 3.57 0.64 -9.87
C LEU A 131 2.11 0.77 -9.42
N ILE A 132 1.84 1.82 -8.65
CA ILE A 132 0.49 2.23 -8.31
C ILE A 132 0.18 3.46 -9.14
N TYR A 133 -0.95 3.47 -9.84
CA TYR A 133 -1.42 4.72 -10.45
C TYR A 133 -2.79 5.09 -9.95
N VAL A 134 -2.93 6.39 -9.65
CA VAL A 134 -4.18 7.03 -9.24
C VAL A 134 -4.62 7.98 -10.34
N ASP A 135 -5.78 7.70 -10.92
CA ASP A 135 -6.43 8.54 -11.91
C ASP A 135 -7.46 9.43 -11.21
N LEU A 136 -7.39 10.73 -11.46
CA LEU A 136 -8.33 11.73 -10.97
C LEU A 136 -9.05 12.39 -12.14
N GLN A 137 -10.37 12.46 -12.04
CA GLN A 137 -11.18 13.22 -12.98
C GLN A 137 -11.08 14.72 -12.67
N LEU A 138 -10.73 15.51 -13.68
CA LEU A 138 -10.71 16.97 -13.64
C LEU A 138 -11.73 17.52 -14.66
N ASP A 139 -12.12 18.78 -14.50
CA ASP A 139 -13.10 19.43 -15.38
C ASP A 139 -12.58 19.55 -16.82
N ASN A 140 -11.26 19.66 -16.96
CA ASN A 140 -10.56 19.86 -18.23
C ASN A 140 -9.77 18.63 -18.72
N GLY A 141 -9.86 17.48 -18.04
CA GLY A 141 -9.14 16.28 -18.46
C GLY A 141 -9.01 15.23 -17.36
N VAL A 142 -8.02 14.35 -17.51
CA VAL A 142 -7.70 13.31 -16.52
C VAL A 142 -6.26 13.47 -16.08
N MET A 143 -6.03 13.44 -14.76
CA MET A 143 -4.69 13.44 -14.17
C MET A 143 -4.36 12.05 -13.68
N ARG A 144 -3.21 11.51 -14.09
CA ARG A 144 -2.65 10.24 -13.62
C ARG A 144 -1.39 10.49 -12.81
N ILE A 145 -1.41 10.05 -11.56
CA ILE A 145 -0.27 10.12 -10.63
C ILE A 145 0.30 8.71 -10.51
N TYR A 146 1.60 8.56 -10.77
CA TYR A 146 2.34 7.30 -10.61
C TYR A 146 3.10 7.32 -9.29
N ALA A 147 2.91 6.31 -8.45
CA ALA A 147 3.52 6.14 -7.14
C ALA A 147 4.18 4.76 -6.96
#